data_AF-A0A2E5PJJ7-F1
#
_entry.id   AF-A0A2E5PJJ7-F1
#
_cell.length_a   1.000
_cell.length_b   1.000
_cell.length_c   1.000
_cell.angle_alpha   90.00
_cell.angle_beta   90.00
_cell.angle_gamma   90.00
#
_symmetry.space_group_name_H-M   'P 1'
#
loop_
_entity.id
_entity.type
_entity.pdbx_description
1 polymer ?
#
loop_
_entity_poly.entity_id
_entity_poly.type
_entity_poly.pdbx_seq_one_letter_code
_entity_poly.pdbx_strand_id
1 'polypeptide(L)'
;MILRGEVLIDGKAEGPLFRLGKPISFWGGVDPMTGRIIDPRHPDHGATVARTVLTLTETIGSSSSSAVMLELLSKGLAPCALLMGRPDAILTLGVVVAREIGIGSIPVLQVDVTRIPRAGNATIVEGGEISFAD
;
A
#
# COMPACT_ATOMS: atom_id res chain seq x y z
N MET A 1 9.51 -18.51 -1.68
CA MET A 1 10.57 -17.48 -1.82
C MET A 1 10.46 -16.52 -0.65
N ILE A 2 11.57 -16.07 -0.06
CA ILE A 2 11.59 -15.10 1.05
C ILE A 2 12.38 -13.87 0.62
N LEU A 3 11.84 -12.69 0.92
CA LEU A 3 12.47 -11.39 0.75
C LEU A 3 12.49 -10.64 2.08
N ARG A 4 13.35 -9.61 2.15
CA ARG A 4 13.35 -8.66 3.25
C ARG A 4 13.31 -7.25 2.70
N GLY A 5 12.34 -6.48 3.16
CA GLY A 5 12.24 -5.05 2.88
C GLY A 5 12.92 -4.22 3.96
N GLU A 6 13.27 -2.98 3.62
CA GLU A 6 13.60 -1.97 4.61
C GLU A 6 12.29 -1.50 5.27
N VAL A 7 12.26 -1.54 6.60
CA VAL A 7 11.06 -1.26 7.38
C VAL A 7 10.91 0.24 7.60
N LEU A 8 9.86 0.84 7.03
CA LEU A 8 9.48 2.22 7.31
C LEU A 8 8.45 2.29 8.44
N ILE A 9 7.48 1.37 8.42
CA ILE A 9 6.55 1.11 9.51
C ILE A 9 6.49 -0.40 9.70
N ASP A 10 6.84 -0.86 10.90
CA ASP A 10 6.83 -2.28 11.23
C ASP A 10 5.42 -2.80 11.46
N GLY A 11 5.22 -4.10 11.26
CA GLY A 11 3.92 -4.73 11.46
C GLY A 11 3.79 -6.07 10.77
N LYS A 12 2.57 -6.61 10.79
CA LYS A 12 2.21 -7.89 10.20
C LYS A 12 1.03 -7.70 9.27
N ALA A 13 1.04 -8.40 8.15
CA ALA A 13 -0.06 -8.39 7.21
C ALA A 13 -0.07 -9.66 6.38
N GLU A 14 -1.25 -10.05 5.93
CA GLU A 14 -1.43 -11.11 4.95
C GLU A 14 -2.52 -10.67 3.97
N GLY A 15 -2.30 -10.93 2.69
CA GLY A 15 -3.31 -10.62 1.68
C GLY A 15 -2.86 -10.89 0.26
N PRO A 16 -3.78 -10.74 -0.70
CA PRO A 16 -3.47 -10.87 -2.12
C PRO A 16 -2.52 -9.75 -2.55
N LEU A 17 -1.52 -10.10 -3.35
CA LEU A 17 -0.68 -9.13 -4.02
C LEU A 17 -1.49 -8.35 -5.04
N PHE A 18 -1.38 -7.03 -4.98
CA PHE A 18 -1.89 -6.16 -6.03
C PHE A 18 -0.78 -5.19 -6.44
N ARG A 19 -0.17 -5.46 -7.60
CA ARG A 19 0.89 -4.62 -8.15
C ARG A 19 0.32 -3.66 -9.18
N LEU A 20 0.41 -2.37 -8.90
CA LEU A 20 -0.03 -1.34 -9.86
C LEU A 20 0.77 -1.44 -11.16
N GLY A 21 0.06 -1.31 -12.27
CA GLY A 21 0.63 -1.26 -13.61
C GLY A 21 1.36 0.04 -13.90
N LYS A 22 1.02 1.14 -13.19
CA LYS A 22 1.68 2.45 -13.28
C LYS A 22 1.70 3.14 -11.91
N PRO A 23 2.54 4.18 -11.73
CA PRO A 23 2.44 5.09 -10.60
C PRO A 23 1.06 5.75 -10.55
N ILE A 24 0.58 6.04 -9.33
CA ILE A 24 -0.71 6.68 -9.09
C ILE A 24 -0.59 7.79 -8.04
N SER A 25 -1.41 8.84 -8.18
CA SER A 25 -1.66 9.77 -7.07
C SER A 25 -2.84 9.28 -6.26
N PHE A 26 -2.67 9.11 -4.96
CA PHE A 26 -3.80 8.76 -4.09
C PHE A 26 -4.83 9.90 -4.06
N TRP A 27 -4.36 11.15 -4.15
CA TRP A 27 -5.24 12.29 -4.37
C TRP A 27 -5.84 12.27 -5.79
N GLY A 28 -7.14 11.98 -5.88
CA GLY A 28 -7.88 11.96 -7.13
C GLY A 28 -7.73 10.69 -7.98
N GLY A 29 -6.75 9.84 -7.69
CA GLY A 29 -6.61 8.53 -8.34
C GLY A 29 -7.27 7.38 -7.59
N VAL A 30 -7.47 7.51 -6.27
CA VAL A 30 -8.16 6.52 -5.42
C VAL A 30 -9.33 7.19 -4.73
N ASP A 31 -10.50 6.56 -4.82
CA ASP A 31 -11.70 7.00 -4.09
C ASP A 31 -11.63 6.52 -2.63
N PRO A 32 -11.53 7.42 -1.63
CA PRO A 32 -11.43 7.04 -0.23
C PRO A 32 -12.71 6.39 0.30
N MET A 33 -13.86 6.57 -0.37
CA MET A 33 -15.14 6.00 0.06
C MET A 33 -15.33 4.56 -0.39
N THR A 34 -14.58 4.11 -1.40
CA THR A 34 -14.73 2.76 -1.99
C THR A 34 -13.43 1.96 -2.03
N GLY A 35 -12.28 2.62 -1.86
CA GLY A 35 -10.95 2.00 -2.05
C GLY A 35 -10.63 1.70 -3.51
N ARG A 36 -11.42 2.19 -4.47
CA ARG A 36 -11.25 1.91 -5.88
C ARG A 36 -10.35 2.92 -6.57
N ILE A 37 -9.60 2.45 -7.57
CA ILE A 37 -8.88 3.30 -8.50
C ILE A 37 -9.89 3.95 -9.43
N ILE A 38 -9.96 5.29 -9.39
CA ILE A 38 -10.93 6.10 -10.14
C ILE A 38 -10.30 6.97 -11.23
N ASP A 39 -8.96 7.00 -11.35
CA ASP A 39 -8.33 7.64 -12.50
C ASP A 39 -8.62 6.83 -13.77
N PRO A 40 -9.42 7.35 -14.72
CA PRO A 40 -9.81 6.61 -15.92
C PRO A 40 -8.65 6.36 -16.88
N ARG A 41 -7.50 7.02 -16.67
CA ARG A 41 -6.28 6.84 -17.48
C ARG A 41 -5.35 5.77 -16.89
N HIS A 42 -5.60 5.34 -15.66
CA HIS A 42 -4.80 4.33 -14.99
C HIS A 42 -5.13 2.93 -15.56
N PRO A 43 -4.14 2.07 -15.85
CA PRO A 43 -4.40 0.74 -16.41
C PRO A 43 -5.25 -0.14 -15.48
N ASP A 44 -5.14 0.07 -14.17
CA ASP A 44 -5.91 -0.66 -13.15
C ASP A 44 -7.21 0.06 -12.74
N HIS A 45 -7.74 0.95 -13.57
CA HIS A 45 -9.00 1.65 -13.30
C HIS A 45 -10.14 0.67 -12.95
N GLY A 46 -10.86 0.96 -11.87
CA GLY A 46 -11.94 0.12 -11.33
C GLY A 46 -11.49 -0.98 -10.35
N ALA A 47 -10.20 -1.31 -10.29
CA ALA A 47 -9.67 -2.23 -9.28
C ALA A 47 -9.69 -1.60 -7.89
N THR A 48 -9.65 -2.44 -6.84
CA THR A 48 -9.62 -1.99 -5.44
C THR A 48 -8.26 -2.20 -4.82
N VAL A 49 -7.80 -1.22 -4.03
CA VAL A 49 -6.59 -1.34 -3.21
C VAL A 49 -6.89 -1.95 -1.84
N ALA A 50 -8.18 -2.01 -1.46
CA ALA A 50 -8.60 -2.43 -0.13
C ALA A 50 -8.18 -3.85 0.20
N ARG A 51 -7.58 -4.03 1.39
CA ARG A 51 -7.14 -5.33 1.96
C ARG A 51 -6.13 -6.10 1.10
N THR A 52 -5.48 -5.42 0.16
CA THR A 52 -4.40 -5.98 -0.65
C THR A 52 -3.04 -5.70 -0.01
N VAL A 53 -2.06 -6.53 -0.35
CA VAL A 53 -0.65 -6.15 -0.22
C VAL A 53 -0.31 -5.32 -1.46
N LEU A 54 -0.49 -4.00 -1.34
CA LEU A 54 -0.36 -3.08 -2.47
C LEU A 54 1.11 -2.85 -2.78
N THR A 55 1.50 -3.15 -4.01
CA THR A 55 2.87 -2.95 -4.51
C THR A 55 2.89 -1.84 -5.54
N LEU A 56 3.75 -0.84 -5.33
CA LEU A 56 3.91 0.32 -6.21
C LEU A 56 5.39 0.64 -6.42
N THR A 57 5.78 0.92 -7.67
CA THR A 57 7.16 1.34 -7.98
C THR A 57 7.46 2.71 -7.37
N GLU A 58 6.51 3.63 -7.51
CA GLU A 58 6.53 5.00 -6.99
C GLU A 58 5.09 5.53 -6.96
N THR A 59 4.89 6.66 -6.30
CA THR A 59 3.64 7.43 -6.30
C THR A 59 3.75 8.63 -7.25
N ILE A 60 2.62 9.16 -7.67
CA ILE A 60 2.54 10.51 -8.25
C ILE A 60 2.20 11.46 -7.10
N GLY A 61 3.19 12.24 -6.66
CA GLY A 61 3.14 13.01 -5.42
C GLY A 61 1.94 13.95 -5.27
N SER A 62 1.48 14.12 -4.03
CA SER A 62 0.50 15.12 -3.59
C SER A 62 0.50 15.20 -2.07
N SER A 63 0.51 16.40 -1.49
CA SER A 63 0.42 16.59 -0.02
C SER A 63 -0.86 16.00 0.58
N SER A 64 -1.95 15.91 -0.20
CA SER A 64 -3.24 15.39 0.24
C SER A 64 -3.33 13.86 0.27
N SER A 65 -2.32 13.14 -0.23
CA SER A 65 -2.31 11.67 -0.21
C SER A 65 -2.33 11.08 1.21
N SER A 66 -1.79 11.81 2.19
CA SER A 66 -1.83 11.43 3.61
C SER A 66 -3.26 11.39 4.16
N ALA A 67 -4.09 12.37 3.81
CA ALA A 67 -5.49 12.44 4.22
C ALA A 67 -6.32 11.31 3.57
N VAL A 68 -6.06 11.01 2.28
CA VAL A 68 -6.71 9.89 1.59
C VAL A 68 -6.35 8.56 2.25
N MET A 69 -5.07 8.32 2.56
CA MET A 69 -4.64 7.09 3.26
C MET A 69 -5.27 6.98 4.65
N LEU A 70 -5.32 8.08 5.41
CA LEU A 70 -5.96 8.12 6.72
C LEU A 70 -7.46 7.76 6.62
N GLU A 71 -8.16 8.32 5.64
CA GLU A 71 -9.57 8.04 5.42
C GLU A 71 -9.81 6.57 5.03
N LEU A 72 -9.00 6.02 4.13
CA LEU A 72 -9.03 4.60 3.76
C LEU A 72 -8.83 3.70 5.00
N LEU A 73 -7.87 4.02 5.86
CA LEU A 73 -7.64 3.28 7.11
C LEU A 73 -8.84 3.39 8.05
N SER A 74 -9.38 4.59 8.24
CA SER A 74 -10.54 4.84 9.10
C SER A 74 -11.79 4.04 8.70
N LYS A 75 -11.92 3.72 7.41
CA LYS A 75 -13.05 2.98 6.83
C LYS A 75 -12.77 1.48 6.65
N GLY A 76 -11.57 1.01 6.97
CA GLY A 76 -11.16 -0.37 6.69
C GLY A 76 -11.05 -0.68 5.18
N LEU A 77 -10.80 0.34 4.37
CA LEU A 77 -10.67 0.28 2.91
C LEU A 77 -9.22 0.46 2.42
N ALA A 78 -8.26 0.61 3.34
CA ALA A 78 -6.84 0.68 3.01
C ALA A 78 -6.29 -0.68 2.54
N PRO A 79 -5.17 -0.70 1.80
CA PRO A 79 -4.32 -1.89 1.70
C PRO A 79 -4.03 -2.46 3.09
N CYS A 80 -3.84 -3.78 3.20
CA CYS A 80 -3.35 -4.37 4.44
C CYS A 80 -1.83 -4.18 4.62
N ALA A 81 -1.11 -3.83 3.55
CA ALA A 81 0.30 -3.46 3.56
C ALA A 81 0.68 -2.62 2.35
N LEU A 82 1.78 -1.86 2.48
CA LEU A 82 2.41 -1.14 1.36
C LEU A 82 3.82 -1.67 1.11
N LEU A 83 4.09 -2.09 -0.13
CA LEU A 83 5.41 -2.43 -0.65
C LEU A 83 5.82 -1.40 -1.71
N MET A 84 6.78 -0.53 -1.39
CA MET A 84 7.14 0.62 -2.22
C MET A 84 8.54 0.48 -2.81
N GLY A 85 8.69 0.71 -4.11
CA GLY A 85 10.01 0.79 -4.77
C GLY A 85 10.79 2.02 -4.31
N ARG A 86 10.12 3.17 -4.34
CA ARG A 86 10.60 4.43 -3.79
C ARG A 86 9.68 4.86 -2.64
N PRO A 87 10.21 5.11 -1.43
CA PRO A 87 9.41 5.61 -0.32
C PRO A 87 8.69 6.91 -0.64
N ASP A 88 7.43 7.00 -0.20
CA ASP A 88 6.66 8.25 -0.18
C ASP A 88 6.36 8.62 1.28
N ALA A 89 7.03 9.67 1.77
CA ALA A 89 6.86 10.14 3.14
C ALA A 89 5.44 10.67 3.41
N ILE A 90 4.76 11.24 2.42
CA ILE A 90 3.42 11.80 2.58
C ILE A 90 2.38 10.69 2.67
N LEU A 91 2.44 9.70 1.77
CA LEU A 91 1.52 8.56 1.85
C LEU A 91 1.72 7.79 3.17
N THR A 92 2.98 7.58 3.54
CA THR A 92 3.37 6.91 4.81
C THR A 92 2.89 7.69 6.04
N LEU A 93 2.91 9.02 5.98
CA LEU A 93 2.42 9.87 7.08
C LEU A 93 0.94 9.59 7.41
N GLY A 94 0.10 9.27 6.42
CA GLY A 94 -1.29 8.88 6.67
C GLY A 94 -1.40 7.65 7.58
N VAL A 95 -0.51 6.68 7.40
CA VAL A 95 -0.42 5.47 8.25
C VAL A 95 0.07 5.83 9.65
N VAL A 96 1.10 6.67 9.77
CA VAL A 96 1.62 7.13 11.06
C VAL A 96 0.54 7.85 11.86
N VAL A 97 -0.18 8.80 11.24
CA VAL A 97 -1.26 9.53 11.91
C VAL A 97 -2.37 8.59 12.37
N ALA A 98 -2.80 7.65 11.52
CA ALA A 98 -3.82 6.66 11.88
C ALA A 98 -3.42 5.84 13.11
N ARG A 99 -2.14 5.46 13.22
CA ARG A 99 -1.59 4.77 14.38
C ARG A 99 -1.67 5.64 15.64
N GLU A 100 -1.19 6.89 15.56
CA GLU A 100 -1.13 7.79 16.72
C GLU A 100 -2.52 8.15 17.26
N ILE A 101 -3.55 8.20 16.41
CA ILE A 101 -4.93 8.51 16.83
C ILE A 101 -5.78 7.26 17.11
N GLY A 102 -5.18 6.07 17.12
CA GLY A 102 -5.86 4.83 17.53
C GLY A 102 -6.76 4.17 16.48
N ILE A 103 -6.66 4.56 15.21
CA ILE A 103 -7.37 3.89 14.11
C ILE A 103 -6.73 2.54 13.77
N GLY A 104 -5.40 2.45 13.88
CA GLY A 104 -4.62 1.27 13.52
C GLY A 104 -3.46 1.61 12.59
N SER A 105 -2.71 0.58 12.18
CA SER A 105 -1.52 0.73 11.34
C SER A 105 -1.40 -0.46 10.39
N ILE A 106 -0.66 -0.26 9.31
CA ILE A 106 -0.27 -1.32 8.37
C ILE A 106 1.25 -1.30 8.21
N PRO A 107 1.90 -2.45 7.91
CA PRO A 107 3.31 -2.45 7.58
C PRO A 107 3.55 -1.70 6.27
N VAL A 108 4.63 -0.90 6.27
CA VAL A 108 5.08 -0.12 5.13
C VAL A 108 6.56 -0.42 4.92
N LEU A 109 6.88 -1.04 3.80
CA LEU A 109 8.23 -1.51 3.48
C LEU A 109 8.73 -0.88 2.18
N GLN A 110 10.00 -0.50 2.17
CA GLN A 110 10.73 -0.26 0.92
C GLN A 110 11.32 -1.58 0.41
N VAL A 111 11.10 -1.89 -0.87
CA VAL A 111 11.53 -3.14 -1.49
C VAL A 111 12.01 -2.91 -2.92
N ASP A 112 12.80 -3.84 -3.46
CA ASP A 112 12.94 -3.97 -4.90
C ASP A 112 11.68 -4.65 -5.48
N VAL A 113 10.78 -3.84 -6.01
CA VAL A 113 9.50 -4.29 -6.60
C VAL A 113 9.67 -5.23 -7.79
N THR A 114 10.85 -5.31 -8.42
CA THR A 114 11.11 -6.26 -9.51
C THR A 114 11.18 -7.70 -9.00
N ARG A 115 11.48 -7.88 -7.71
CA ARG A 115 11.54 -9.19 -7.04
C ARG A 115 10.20 -9.64 -6.47
N ILE A 116 9.19 -8.78 -6.48
CA ILE A 116 7.84 -9.12 -6.00
C ILE A 116 7.06 -9.83 -7.12
N PRO A 117 6.47 -11.02 -6.86
CA PRO A 117 5.59 -11.69 -7.80
C PRO A 117 4.43 -10.80 -8.28
N ARG A 118 3.90 -11.09 -9.47
CA ARG A 118 2.79 -10.31 -10.05
C ARG A 118 1.42 -10.65 -9.46
N ALA A 119 1.28 -11.84 -8.90
CA ALA A 119 0.05 -12.40 -8.35
C ALA A 119 0.39 -13.39 -7.22
N GLY A 120 -0.65 -13.91 -6.56
CA GLY A 120 -0.55 -14.76 -5.38
C GLY A 120 -0.77 -13.98 -4.10
N ASN A 121 -0.47 -14.61 -2.97
CA ASN A 121 -0.59 -14.00 -1.65
C ASN A 121 0.79 -13.67 -1.07
N ALA A 122 0.86 -12.61 -0.26
CA ALA A 122 2.04 -12.26 0.50
C ALA A 122 1.72 -12.23 1.99
N THR A 123 2.67 -12.73 2.78
CA THR A 123 2.67 -12.63 4.24
C THR A 123 3.88 -11.81 4.65
N ILE A 124 3.63 -10.75 5.42
CA ILE A 124 4.62 -9.86 6.00
C ILE A 124 4.62 -10.08 7.51
N VAL A 125 5.81 -10.23 8.07
CA VAL A 125 6.02 -10.31 9.52
C VAL A 125 6.89 -9.17 10.03
N GLU A 126 6.86 -8.95 11.34
CA GLU A 126 7.69 -7.96 12.02
C GLU A 126 9.17 -8.11 11.65
N GLY A 127 9.85 -6.98 11.49
CA GLY A 127 11.23 -6.92 10.98
C GLY A 127 11.34 -7.00 9.45
N GLY A 128 10.21 -6.94 8.73
CA GLY A 128 10.16 -6.70 7.28
C GLY A 128 10.42 -7.93 6.41
N GLU A 129 10.28 -9.14 6.95
CA GLU A 129 10.34 -10.36 6.15
C GLU A 129 9.02 -10.57 5.39
N ILE A 130 9.15 -10.95 4.12
CA ILE A 130 8.04 -11.14 3.19
C ILE A 130 8.16 -12.55 2.60
N SER A 131 7.10 -13.34 2.73
CA SER A 131 6.97 -14.65 2.07
C SER A 131 5.79 -14.64 1.11
N PHE A 132 5.84 -15.50 0.09
CA PHE A 132 4.84 -15.57 -0.97
C PHE A 132 4.30 -16.98 -1.11
N ALA A 133 2.99 -17.08 -1.37
CA ALA A 133 2.27 -18.31 -1.67
C ALA A 133 1.50 -18.15 -3.01
N ASP A 134 1.33 -19.27 -3.72
CA ASP A 134 0.53 -19.34 -4.94
C ASP A 134 -0.98 -19.30 -4.64
#